data_AF-A0A5C8A2M2-F1
#
_entry.id   AF-A0A5C8A2M2-F1
#
_cell.length_a   1.000
_cell.length_b   1.000
_cell.length_c   1.000
_cell.angle_alpha   90.00
_cell.angle_beta   90.00
_cell.angle_gamma   90.00
#
_symmetry.space_group_name_H-M   'P 1'
#
loop_
_entity.id
_entity.type
_entity.pdbx_description
1 polymer ?
#
loop_
_entity_poly.entity_id
_entity_poly.type
_entity_poly.pdbx_seq_one_letter_code
_entity_poly.pdbx_strand_id
1 'polypeptide(L)' 'MKKLIGLGLWLLALLIPFRFAILDTEDLLQPDGSINNMKGLISFLVMIALIFTGYALVDSADARPSGSDAAKH' A
#
# COMPACT_ATOMS: atom_id res chain seq x y z
N MET A 1 -9.51 -13.73 12.58
CA MET A 1 -8.34 -14.37 11.95
C MET A 1 -8.09 -13.92 10.51
N LYS A 2 -9.05 -14.03 9.57
CA LYS A 2 -8.83 -13.59 8.17
C LYS A 2 -8.42 -12.11 8.02
N LYS A 3 -9.03 -11.21 8.81
CA LYS A 3 -8.67 -9.77 8.84
C LYS A 3 -7.19 -9.54 9.23
N LEU A 4 -6.66 -10.31 10.19
CA LEU A 4 -5.26 -10.20 10.63
C LEU A 4 -4.27 -10.72 9.59
N ILE A 5 -4.64 -11.79 8.87
CA ILE A 5 -3.82 -12.33 7.77
C ILE A 5 -3.76 -11.34 6.62
N GLY A 6 -4.90 -10.75 6.23
CA GLY A 6 -4.95 -9.71 5.21
C GLY A 6 -4.12 -8.47 5.60
N LEU A 7 -4.23 -8.03 6.85
CA LEU A 7 -3.42 -6.93 7.37
C LEU A 7 -1.92 -7.26 7.36
N GLY A 8 -1.54 -8.46 7.77
CA GLY A 8 -0.14 -8.92 7.74
C GLY A 8 0.43 -8.96 6.32
N LEU A 9 -0.32 -9.50 5.35
CA LEU A 9 0.09 -9.51 3.94
C LEU A 9 0.19 -8.10 3.35
N TRP A 10 -0.73 -7.21 3.73
CA TRP A 10 -0.69 -5.81 3.30
C TRP A 10 0.53 -5.08 3.85
N LEU A 11 0.88 -5.26 5.14
CA LEU A 11 2.09 -4.70 5.72
C LEU A 11 3.35 -5.24 5.04
N LEU A 12 3.41 -6.54 4.75
CA LEU A 12 4.53 -7.14 4.01
C LEU A 12 4.65 -6.55 2.60
N ALA A 13 3.53 -6.36 1.90
CA ALA A 13 3.50 -5.71 0.59
C ALA A 13 3.97 -4.25 0.65
N LEU A 14 3.71 -3.53 1.76
CA LEU A 14 4.14 -2.15 1.97
C LEU A 14 5.64 -2.02 2.25
N LEU A 15 6.26 -3.03 2.89
CA LEU A 15 7.69 -3.00 3.22
C LEU A 15 8.59 -3.00 1.97
N ILE A 16 8.17 -3.65 0.89
CA ILE A 16 8.94 -3.73 -0.35
C ILE A 16 9.16 -2.33 -0.96
N PRO A 17 8.11 -1.55 -1.29
CA PRO A 17 8.29 -0.20 -1.82
C PRO A 17 8.84 0.77 -0.77
N PHE A 18 8.54 0.59 0.52
CA PHE A 18 9.11 1.43 1.58
C PHE A 18 10.64 1.41 1.58
N ARG A 19 11.25 0.23 1.43
CA ARG A 19 12.70 0.10 1.33
C ARG A 19 13.26 0.93 0.17
N PHE A 20 12.71 0.78 -1.03
CA PHE A 20 13.23 1.47 -2.21
C PHE A 20 12.89 2.96 -2.25
N ALA A 21 11.78 3.37 -1.65
CA ALA A 21 11.37 4.78 -1.61
C ALA A 21 12.14 5.60 -0.57
N ILE A 22 12.52 4.98 0.56
CA ILE A 22 13.02 5.71 1.74
C ILE A 22 14.43 5.25 2.17
N LEU A 23 14.74 3.95 2.09
CA LEU A 23 15.97 3.39 2.66
C LEU A 23 17.10 3.20 1.65
N ASP A 24 16.81 2.72 0.43
CA ASP A 24 17.82 2.51 -0.62
C ASP A 24 18.09 3.84 -1.35
N THR A 25 18.94 4.69 -0.76
CA THR A 25 19.37 5.98 -1.36
C THR A 25 20.84 5.98 -1.77
N GLU A 26 21.52 4.84 -1.71
CA GLU A 26 22.97 4.74 -1.95
C GLU A 26 23.33 4.83 -3.45
N ASP A 27 22.46 4.35 -4.33
CA ASP A 27 22.68 4.31 -5.78
C ASP A 27 22.16 5.56 -6.53
N LEU A 28 21.89 6.66 -5.82
CA LEU A 28 21.30 7.86 -6.42
C LEU A 28 22.29 8.63 -7.30
N LEU A 29 23.58 8.57 -6.96
CA LEU A 29 24.64 9.24 -7.69
C LEU A 29 25.10 8.36 -8.84
N GLN A 30 24.89 8.82 -10.06
CA GLN A 30 25.33 8.13 -11.25
C GLN A 30 26.82 8.36 -11.54
N PRO A 31 27.46 7.50 -12.36
CA PRO A 31 28.88 7.64 -12.71
C PRO A 31 29.23 8.97 -13.40
N ASP A 32 28.25 9.63 -14.02
CA ASP A 32 28.38 10.93 -14.67
C ASP A 32 28.22 12.12 -13.70
N GLY A 33 28.03 11.85 -12.41
CA GLY A 33 27.78 12.86 -11.37
C GLY A 33 26.34 13.37 -11.31
N SER A 34 25.44 12.87 -12.16
CA SER A 34 24.01 13.20 -12.09
C SER A 34 23.33 12.47 -10.94
N ILE A 35 22.20 13.02 -10.47
CA ILE A 35 21.34 12.36 -9.49
C ILE A 35 20.10 11.83 -10.20
N ASN A 36 19.83 10.52 -10.08
CA ASN A 36 18.64 9.89 -10.62
C ASN A 36 17.96 9.01 -9.56
N ASN A 37 16.77 9.41 -9.13
CA ASN A 37 15.96 8.66 -8.17
C ASN A 37 14.67 8.09 -8.76
N MET A 38 14.68 7.69 -10.04
CA MET A 38 13.47 7.16 -10.68
C MET A 38 12.90 5.93 -9.95
N LYS A 39 13.79 5.05 -9.46
CA LYS A 39 13.42 3.85 -8.70
C LYS A 39 12.72 4.21 -7.38
N GLY A 40 13.26 5.16 -6.62
CA GLY A 40 12.64 5.60 -5.36
C GLY A 40 11.33 6.34 -5.61
N LEU A 41 11.25 7.16 -6.67
CA LEU A 41 10.01 7.84 -7.05
C LEU A 41 8.88 6.86 -7.39
N ILE A 42 9.15 5.87 -8.26
CA ILE A 42 8.16 4.84 -8.60
C ILE A 42 7.73 4.07 -7.35
N SER A 43 8.70 3.69 -6.51
CA SER A 43 8.44 2.97 -5.26
C SER A 43 7.57 3.80 -4.31
N PHE A 44 7.81 5.11 -4.22
CA PHE A 44 7.00 6.02 -3.41
C PHE A 44 5.55 6.08 -3.92
N LEU A 45 5.33 6.20 -5.23
CA LEU A 45 3.99 6.21 -5.81
C LEU A 45 3.25 4.88 -5.56
N VAL A 46 3.94 3.74 -5.69
CA VAL A 46 3.38 2.42 -5.36
C VAL A 46 3.03 2.33 -3.88
N MET A 47 3.90 2.82 -2.99
CA MET A 47 3.65 2.85 -1.56
C MET A 47 2.39 3.65 -1.23
N ILE A 48 2.23 4.85 -1.81
CA ILE A 48 1.03 5.69 -1.63
C ILE A 48 -0.22 4.96 -2.12
N ALA A 49 -0.17 4.33 -3.29
CA ALA A 49 -1.31 3.56 -3.83
C ALA A 49 -1.69 2.39 -2.91
N LEU A 50 -0.71 1.68 -2.33
CA LEU A 50 -0.93 0.61 -1.37
C LEU A 50 -1.53 1.12 -0.06
N ILE A 51 -1.16 2.32 0.41
CA ILE A 51 -1.77 2.95 1.58
C ILE A 51 -3.26 3.17 1.36
N PHE A 52 -3.64 3.78 0.24
CA PHE A 52 -5.05 4.02 -0.09
C PHE A 52 -5.82 2.72 -0.31
N THR A 53 -5.21 1.75 -0.99
CA THR A 53 -5.81 0.41 -1.18
C THR A 53 -6.04 -0.28 0.17
N GLY A 54 -5.08 -0.20 1.09
CA GLY A 54 -5.20 -0.74 2.44
C GLY A 54 -6.34 -0.09 3.22
N TYR A 55 -6.42 1.24 3.18
CA TYR A 55 -7.51 2.00 3.79
C TYR A 55 -8.88 1.57 3.23
N ALA A 56 -9.03 1.53 1.89
CA ALA A 56 -10.27 1.15 1.23
C ALA A 56 -10.69 -0.30 1.53
N LEU A 57 -9.72 -1.22 1.63
CA LEU A 57 -9.96 -2.62 2.04
C LEU A 57 -10.47 -2.72 3.48
N VAL A 58 -9.91 -1.92 4.40
CA VAL A 58 -10.36 -1.89 5.80
C VAL A 58 -11.77 -1.30 5.89
N ASP A 59 -12.03 -0.18 5.20
CA ASP A 59 -13.35 0.48 5.17
C ASP A 59 -14.43 -0.44 4.56
N SER A 60 -14.12 -1.10 3.44
CA SER A 60 -15.03 -2.08 2.80
C SER A 60 -15.30 -3.31 3.67
N ALA A 61 -14.40 -3.66 4.59
CA ALA A 61 -14.56 -4.81 5.49
C ALA A 61 -15.51 -4.55 6.67
N ASP A 62 -15.95 -3.30 6.86
CA ASP A 62 -16.93 -2.91 7.87
C ASP A 62 -18.33 -2.63 7.28
N ALA A 63 -18.48 -2.66 5.95
CA ALA A 63 -19.77 -2.72 5.29
C ALA A 63 -20.46 -4.06 5.61
N ARG A 64 -21.30 -4.07 6.65
CA ARG A 64 -22.21 -5.19 6.94
C ARG A 64 -23.04 -5.53 5.70
N PRO A 65 -23.36 -6.82 5.45
CA PRO A 65 -24.37 -7.15 4.48
C PRO A 65 -25.70 -6.55 4.97
N SER A 66 -26.21 -5.54 4.26
CA SER A 66 -27.62 -5.18 4.33
C SER A 66 -28.43 -6.32 3.70
N GLY A 67 -28.52 -7.44 4.40
CA GLY A 67 -29.54 -8.45 4.18
C GLY A 67 -30.70 -8.20 5.15
N SER A 68 -31.92 -8.30 4.61
CA SER A 68 -33.21 -8.38 5.32
C SER A 68 -33.67 -7.16 6.12
N ASP A 69 -34.34 -6.21 5.45
CA ASP A 69 -35.50 -5.49 6.01
C ASP A 69 -36.37 -4.86 4.89
N ALA A 70 -36.50 -5.54 3.74
CA ALA A 70 -37.50 -5.22 2.71
C ALA A 70 -38.69 -6.20 2.72
N ALA A 71 -38.99 -6.77 3.89
CA ALA A 71 -40.18 -7.57 4.14
C ALA A 71 -40.89 -7.03 5.39
N LYS A 72 -41.36 -5.79 5.31
CA LYS A 72 -42.43 -5.19 6.12
C LYS A 72 -42.59 -3.73 5.70
N HIS A 73 -43.37 -3.48 4.66
CA HIS A 73 -44.45 -2.49 4.61
C HIS A 73 -45.16 -2.57 3.26
#